data_AF-A0A0Z8GZH6-F1
#
_entry.id   AF-A0A0Z8GZH6-F1
#
_cell.length_a   1.000
_cell.length_b   1.000
_cell.length_c   1.000
_cell.angle_alpha   90.00
_cell.angle_beta   90.00
_cell.angle_gamma   90.00
#
_symmetry.space_group_name_H-M   'P 1'
#
loop_
_entity.id
_entity.type
_entity.pdbx_description
1 polymer ?
#
loop_
_entity_poly.entity_id
_entity_poly.type
_entity_poly.pdbx_seq_one_letter_code
_entity_poly.pdbx_strand_id
1 'polypeptide(L)'
;MIDTLYANGDKNDFYLGMISQVYKNSSVVQVENLSWLKFRKIRKELLVPNTINFLVVIESTLGIFLGEVYQSKLPNSDSVHNALLKDDSEKIYPELSLDIIGIMPNNSNRFKLSGFTTVGLTDRVYIANKKIIDIYLNSIELKEDDPNTPEIKLTSFAKLSNMLSEEVALRPSTLFDRHIMAVGTTNSGKSTSSLSILDKLIQNNKKVLIIDPTGEYSASFDNNSNVEKLELGVDTILDTGKLSFGQWATLFETNDSTQPAVLADAIKSLRFQKKNSIENVYVKVGKTPEEVSRDMSSLGPLDTSFNLQLLSQQIVEEAVEIDRNMTRYISGSFQFNQKQWLVQKVEYKLSNTRLSKFFSTRTNGNADLIEKIDNFVNSSIHSLYINTSSIGTSDSIGGMIIDLISNHIINSKKKDDIAFVMFIDEVHRYSKHHQDNNYQTGLTAIAREGRKKGIFLFLTTQNPQDVPKELLGQIGTLLIHRLTHQNELEAIKNHLSNQSYKQITKLNQGEAILSSINLVRDLHLEMIKSNRTHANSTTLL
;
A
#
# COMPACT_ATOMS: atom_id res chain seq x y z
N MET A 1 17.54 -38.64 1.72
CA MET A 1 17.23 -37.32 1.13
C MET A 1 18.19 -36.25 1.65
N ILE A 2 18.33 -36.10 2.97
CA ILE A 2 19.18 -35.06 3.60
C ILE A 2 20.65 -35.14 3.17
N ASP A 3 21.20 -36.33 2.93
CA ASP A 3 22.60 -36.51 2.50
C ASP A 3 22.92 -35.75 1.21
N THR A 4 21.95 -35.66 0.29
CA THR A 4 22.12 -34.91 -0.97
C THR A 4 22.15 -33.40 -0.77
N LEU A 5 21.61 -32.89 0.35
CA LEU A 5 21.64 -31.48 0.72
C LEU A 5 22.99 -31.07 1.31
N TYR A 6 23.74 -32.04 1.86
CA TYR A 6 25.09 -31.85 2.41
C TYR A 6 26.19 -32.45 1.53
N ALA A 7 25.89 -32.83 0.28
CA ALA A 7 26.73 -33.63 -0.63
C ALA A 7 28.21 -33.21 -0.81
N ASN A 8 28.58 -31.98 -0.42
CA ASN A 8 29.96 -31.49 -0.42
C ASN A 8 30.64 -31.60 0.96
N GLY A 9 30.15 -32.40 1.92
CA GLY A 9 30.69 -32.59 3.26
C GLY A 9 30.04 -33.79 3.99
N ASP A 10 30.56 -34.18 5.16
CA ASP A 10 29.85 -35.12 6.02
C ASP A 10 28.73 -34.35 6.73
N LYS A 11 27.46 -34.80 6.60
CA LYS A 11 26.33 -34.18 7.32
C LYS A 11 26.54 -34.15 8.83
N ASN A 12 27.35 -35.06 9.36
CA ASN A 12 27.69 -35.12 10.78
C ASN A 12 28.42 -33.85 11.24
N ASP A 13 29.13 -33.15 10.36
CA ASP A 13 29.77 -31.87 10.68
C ASP A 13 28.73 -30.78 11.03
N PHE A 14 27.52 -30.91 10.50
CA PHE A 14 26.40 -29.99 10.69
C PHE A 14 25.41 -30.47 11.75
N TYR A 15 25.59 -31.67 12.31
CA TYR A 15 24.73 -32.21 13.33
C TYR A 15 24.76 -31.33 14.59
N LEU A 16 23.61 -31.22 15.25
CA LEU A 16 23.43 -30.37 16.43
C LEU A 16 22.90 -31.19 17.61
N GLY A 17 21.95 -32.08 17.37
CA GLY A 17 21.29 -32.86 18.40
C GLY A 17 19.95 -33.40 17.93
N MET A 18 19.04 -33.64 18.87
CA MET A 18 17.73 -34.25 18.60
C MET A 18 16.59 -33.47 19.21
N ILE A 19 15.41 -33.59 18.61
CA ILE A 19 14.17 -33.06 19.18
C ILE A 19 13.87 -33.78 20.50
N SER A 20 13.85 -33.03 21.60
CA SER A 20 13.57 -33.52 22.94
C SER A 20 12.16 -33.16 23.42
N GLN A 21 11.56 -32.10 22.87
CA GLN A 21 10.19 -31.68 23.20
C GLN A 21 9.49 -31.18 21.94
N VAL A 22 8.21 -31.49 21.80
CA VAL A 22 7.36 -31.04 20.68
C VAL A 22 6.16 -30.31 21.26
N TYR A 23 5.99 -29.05 20.86
CA TYR A 23 4.82 -28.24 21.14
C TYR A 23 4.04 -28.01 19.85
N LYS A 24 2.82 -27.47 19.97
CA LYS A 24 1.96 -27.20 18.82
C LYS A 24 2.61 -26.26 17.79
N ASN A 25 3.37 -25.26 18.26
CA ASN A 25 3.94 -24.20 17.42
C ASN A 25 5.47 -24.10 17.50
N SER A 26 6.11 -24.89 18.36
CA SER A 26 7.55 -24.84 18.58
C SER A 26 8.09 -26.21 18.95
N SER A 27 9.40 -26.38 18.93
CA SER A 27 10.06 -27.62 19.35
C SER A 27 11.36 -27.29 20.06
N VAL A 28 11.80 -28.18 20.95
CA VAL A 28 13.08 -28.03 21.66
C VAL A 28 14.04 -29.08 21.17
N VAL A 29 15.25 -28.63 20.83
CA VAL A 29 16.39 -29.47 20.52
C VAL A 29 17.25 -29.57 21.77
N GLN A 30 17.57 -30.80 22.16
CA GLN A 30 18.68 -31.04 23.06
C GLN A 30 19.95 -31.18 22.23
N VAL A 31 20.87 -30.25 22.41
CA VAL A 31 22.17 -30.24 21.74
C VAL A 31 23.07 -31.30 22.38
N GLU A 32 23.82 -32.05 21.56
CA GLU A 32 24.67 -33.15 22.03
C GLU A 32 25.66 -32.72 23.10
N ASN A 33 26.26 -31.54 22.95
CA ASN A 33 27.02 -30.88 24.01
C ASN A 33 27.32 -29.41 23.67
N LEU A 34 27.83 -28.66 24.64
CA LEU A 34 28.13 -27.23 24.48
C LEU A 34 29.20 -26.93 23.43
N SER A 35 30.13 -27.86 23.16
CA SER A 35 31.17 -27.65 22.14
C SER A 35 30.58 -27.50 20.73
N TRP A 36 29.42 -28.10 20.45
CA TRP A 36 28.70 -27.95 19.18
C TRP A 36 28.15 -26.54 18.95
N LEU A 37 28.00 -25.74 20.01
CA LEU A 37 27.60 -24.33 19.89
C LEU A 37 28.79 -23.40 19.66
N LYS A 38 30.04 -23.88 19.76
CA LYS A 38 31.21 -23.05 19.49
C LYS A 38 31.26 -22.65 18.02
N PHE A 39 31.95 -21.53 17.76
CA PHE A 39 32.28 -21.06 16.42
C PHE A 39 32.99 -22.15 15.62
N ARG A 40 32.49 -22.45 14.41
CA ARG A 40 33.08 -23.45 13.53
C ARG A 40 33.18 -22.90 12.11
N LYS A 41 34.38 -23.01 11.53
CA LYS A 41 34.59 -22.76 10.10
C LYS A 41 34.66 -24.09 9.38
N ILE A 42 33.59 -24.46 8.71
CA ILE A 42 33.52 -25.70 7.92
C ILE A 42 33.75 -25.32 6.47
N ARG A 43 34.98 -25.55 5.99
CA ARG A 43 35.43 -25.20 4.64
C ARG A 43 35.28 -23.69 4.36
N LYS A 44 34.25 -23.30 3.59
CA LYS A 44 33.92 -21.91 3.22
C LYS A 44 32.73 -21.35 4.00
N GLU A 45 32.05 -22.16 4.80
CA GLU A 45 30.90 -21.74 5.59
C GLU A 45 31.31 -21.44 7.03
N LEU A 46 30.75 -20.35 7.55
CA LEU A 46 31.02 -19.86 8.89
C LEU A 46 29.77 -20.10 9.74
N LEU A 47 29.87 -21.01 10.71
CA LEU A 47 28.78 -21.40 11.59
C LEU A 47 28.98 -20.78 12.97
N VAL A 48 27.96 -20.05 13.43
CA VAL A 48 27.94 -19.38 14.74
C VAL A 48 26.70 -19.81 15.54
N PRO A 49 26.60 -21.10 15.94
CA PRO A 49 25.40 -21.63 16.58
C PRO A 49 25.23 -21.23 18.06
N ASN A 50 26.10 -20.40 18.64
CA ASN A 50 25.94 -19.89 20.01
C ASN A 50 24.96 -18.70 20.12
N THR A 51 24.31 -18.31 19.02
CA THR A 51 23.33 -17.23 19.00
C THR A 51 21.93 -17.76 18.64
N ILE A 52 21.02 -16.88 18.25
CA ILE A 52 19.69 -17.19 17.74
C ILE A 52 19.56 -16.64 16.32
N ASN A 53 18.42 -16.86 15.68
CA ASN A 53 18.07 -16.45 14.31
C ASN A 53 18.88 -17.17 13.20
N PHE A 54 19.38 -18.37 13.48
CA PHE A 54 19.95 -19.24 12.45
C PHE A 54 19.00 -20.39 12.12
N LEU A 55 19.11 -20.87 10.88
CA LEU A 55 18.26 -21.94 10.36
C LEU A 55 18.85 -23.32 10.65
N VAL A 56 17.95 -24.25 10.94
CA VAL A 56 18.23 -25.67 11.09
C VAL A 56 17.27 -26.48 10.24
N VAL A 57 17.67 -27.70 9.89
CA VAL A 57 16.78 -28.69 9.29
C VAL A 57 16.63 -29.89 10.20
N ILE A 58 15.44 -30.49 10.17
CA ILE A 58 15.08 -31.62 11.02
C ILE A 58 14.71 -32.77 10.10
N GLU A 59 15.48 -33.85 10.19
CA GLU A 59 15.25 -35.07 9.41
C GLU A 59 14.12 -35.87 10.06
N SER A 60 13.01 -36.00 9.33
CA SER A 60 11.81 -36.70 9.77
C SER A 60 11.30 -37.67 8.70
N THR A 61 10.44 -38.60 9.09
CA THR A 61 9.82 -39.56 8.16
C THR A 61 8.93 -38.88 7.10
N LEU A 62 8.33 -37.74 7.46
CA LEU A 62 7.46 -36.96 6.57
C LEU A 62 8.23 -36.13 5.54
N GLY A 63 9.54 -35.94 5.75
CA GLY A 63 10.38 -35.06 4.95
C GLY A 63 11.35 -34.26 5.82
N ILE A 64 11.87 -33.19 5.26
CA ILE A 64 12.86 -32.33 5.92
C ILE A 64 12.15 -31.06 6.38
N PHE A 65 12.01 -30.89 7.68
CA PHE A 65 11.48 -29.65 8.23
C PHE A 65 12.56 -28.58 8.28
N LEU A 66 12.18 -27.33 8.09
CA LEU A 66 13.00 -26.15 8.30
C LEU A 66 12.55 -25.47 9.59
N GLY A 67 13.49 -25.19 10.48
CA GLY A 67 13.26 -24.46 11.73
C GLY A 67 14.21 -23.27 11.88
N GLU A 68 13.78 -22.27 12.63
CA GLU A 68 14.65 -21.18 13.09
C GLU A 68 14.81 -21.25 14.61
N VAL A 69 16.05 -21.14 15.09
CA VAL A 69 16.34 -21.06 16.51
C VAL A 69 15.98 -19.67 17.03
N TYR A 70 14.99 -19.56 17.92
CA TYR A 70 14.61 -18.28 18.55
C TYR A 70 15.09 -18.15 20.00
N GLN A 71 15.53 -19.25 20.62
CA GLN A 71 16.07 -19.25 21.98
C GLN A 71 17.18 -20.28 22.12
N SER A 72 18.24 -19.90 22.83
CA SER A 72 19.31 -20.79 23.27
C SER A 72 19.45 -20.69 24.78
N LYS A 73 19.52 -21.83 25.46
CA LYS A 73 19.49 -21.92 26.93
C LYS A 73 20.46 -23.00 27.42
N LEU A 74 21.12 -22.70 28.53
CA LEU A 74 21.84 -23.71 29.32
C LEU A 74 20.94 -24.19 30.47
N PRO A 75 20.96 -25.50 30.80
CA PRO A 75 20.31 -25.99 32.01
C PRO A 75 20.90 -25.28 33.24
N ASN A 76 20.02 -24.84 34.14
CA ASN A 76 20.43 -24.19 35.38
C ASN A 76 20.61 -25.25 36.48
N SER A 77 21.83 -25.78 36.61
CA SER A 77 22.17 -26.77 37.63
C SER A 77 23.61 -26.59 38.13
N ASP A 78 23.86 -27.03 39.37
CA ASP A 78 25.21 -27.06 39.95
C ASP A 78 26.17 -27.92 39.12
N SER A 79 25.66 -28.96 38.46
CA SER A 79 26.46 -29.79 37.56
C SER A 79 26.96 -29.02 36.33
N VAL A 80 26.11 -28.18 35.71
CA VAL A 80 26.51 -27.33 34.59
C VAL A 80 27.49 -26.25 35.07
N HIS A 81 27.24 -25.64 36.22
CA HIS A 81 28.16 -24.64 36.80
C HIS A 81 29.56 -25.23 37.04
N ASN A 82 29.63 -26.41 37.67
CA ASN A 82 30.89 -27.10 37.92
C ASN A 82 31.58 -27.56 36.63
N ALA A 83 30.82 -27.97 35.61
CA ALA A 83 31.38 -28.34 34.32
C ALA A 83 31.98 -27.13 33.59
N LEU A 84 31.33 -25.95 33.65
CA LEU A 84 31.87 -24.71 33.10
C LEU A 84 33.18 -24.28 33.79
N LEU A 85 33.25 -24.40 35.12
CA LEU A 85 34.48 -24.09 35.87
C LEU A 85 35.66 -25.01 35.52
N LYS A 86 35.37 -26.25 35.10
CA LYS A 86 36.37 -27.25 34.71
C LYS A 86 36.63 -27.30 33.20
N ASP A 87 36.04 -26.38 32.43
CA ASP A 87 36.04 -26.37 30.96
C ASP A 87 35.56 -27.70 30.31
N ASP A 88 34.71 -28.44 31.02
CA ASP A 88 34.19 -29.75 30.62
C ASP A 88 32.92 -29.59 29.76
N SER A 89 33.08 -28.90 28.64
CA SER A 89 31.96 -28.51 27.75
C SER A 89 31.21 -29.70 27.14
N GLU A 90 31.80 -30.89 27.14
CA GLU A 90 31.20 -32.13 26.63
C GLU A 90 30.09 -32.68 27.54
N LYS A 91 30.05 -32.30 28.82
CA LYS A 91 29.03 -32.74 29.78
C LYS A 91 27.85 -31.79 29.93
N ILE A 92 27.84 -30.69 29.18
CA ILE A 92 26.80 -29.68 29.21
C ILE A 92 25.94 -29.86 27.97
N TYR A 93 24.63 -30.02 28.15
CA TYR A 93 23.67 -30.26 27.07
C TYR A 93 22.73 -29.06 26.93
N PRO A 94 23.02 -28.10 26.04
CA PRO A 94 22.16 -26.95 25.80
C PRO A 94 20.78 -27.34 25.25
N GLU A 95 19.80 -26.47 25.50
CA GLU A 95 18.47 -26.53 24.91
C GLU A 95 18.31 -25.38 23.91
N LEU A 96 17.89 -25.69 22.68
CA LEU A 96 17.52 -24.70 21.68
C LEU A 96 16.03 -24.80 21.40
N SER A 97 15.31 -23.67 21.41
CA SER A 97 13.92 -23.65 20.98
C SER A 97 13.81 -23.19 19.53
N LEU A 98 13.03 -23.93 18.75
CA LEU A 98 12.83 -23.74 17.32
C LEU A 98 11.38 -23.36 17.02
N ASP A 99 11.23 -22.43 16.09
CA ASP A 99 9.98 -22.23 15.35
C ASP A 99 10.05 -23.00 14.04
N ILE A 100 9.03 -23.83 13.75
CA ILE A 100 8.96 -24.58 12.49
C ILE A 100 8.42 -23.67 11.39
N ILE A 101 9.24 -23.41 10.38
CA ILE A 101 8.95 -22.50 9.28
C ILE A 101 8.25 -23.22 8.13
N GLY A 102 8.65 -24.47 7.87
CA GLY A 102 8.11 -25.23 6.76
C GLY A 102 8.62 -26.66 6.68
N ILE A 103 8.15 -27.37 5.67
CA ILE A 103 8.54 -28.74 5.36
C ILE A 103 8.87 -28.86 3.87
N MET A 104 9.92 -29.60 3.54
CA MET A 104 10.22 -30.10 2.21
C MET A 104 9.89 -31.60 2.18
N PRO A 105 8.74 -32.00 1.58
CA PRO A 105 8.37 -33.41 1.45
C PRO A 105 9.39 -34.22 0.64
N ASN A 106 9.44 -35.53 0.87
CA ASN A 106 10.40 -36.43 0.21
C ASN A 106 10.36 -36.42 -1.33
N ASN A 107 9.23 -36.02 -1.92
CA ASN A 107 9.00 -35.93 -3.37
C ASN A 107 9.10 -34.50 -3.92
N SER A 108 9.59 -33.55 -3.13
CA SER A 108 9.69 -32.14 -3.48
C SER A 108 11.12 -31.62 -3.24
N ASN A 109 11.54 -30.66 -4.06
CA ASN A 109 12.77 -29.89 -3.86
C ASN A 109 12.48 -28.46 -3.37
N ARG A 110 11.29 -28.22 -2.82
CA ARG A 110 10.85 -26.91 -2.32
C ARG A 110 10.25 -27.04 -0.93
N PHE A 111 10.52 -26.05 -0.10
CA PHE A 111 9.83 -25.89 1.19
C PHE A 111 8.42 -25.35 0.96
N LYS A 112 7.48 -25.82 1.77
CA LYS A 112 6.11 -25.30 1.88
C LYS A 112 5.73 -25.16 3.34
N LEU A 113 4.63 -24.47 3.62
CA LEU A 113 4.07 -24.40 4.98
C LEU A 113 3.84 -25.82 5.53
N SER A 114 4.25 -26.04 6.77
CA SER A 114 4.07 -27.33 7.46
C SER A 114 2.61 -27.65 7.76
N GLY A 115 1.74 -26.64 7.84
CA GLY A 115 0.33 -26.82 8.15
C GLY A 115 0.15 -27.47 9.53
N PHE A 116 -0.51 -28.62 9.60
CA PHE A 116 -0.68 -29.39 10.83
C PHE A 116 0.40 -30.44 11.07
N THR A 117 1.39 -30.56 10.17
CA THR A 117 2.49 -31.51 10.36
C THR A 117 3.52 -30.96 11.33
N THR A 118 3.99 -31.82 12.22
CA THR A 118 5.01 -31.49 13.23
C THR A 118 6.15 -32.49 13.15
N VAL A 119 7.27 -32.11 13.73
CA VAL A 119 8.40 -33.01 13.96
C VAL A 119 8.09 -34.04 15.05
N GLY A 120 8.81 -35.15 15.05
CA GLY A 120 8.74 -36.19 16.07
C GLY A 120 9.81 -36.02 17.16
N LEU A 121 9.57 -36.66 18.31
CA LEU A 121 10.63 -36.86 19.30
C LEU A 121 11.77 -37.66 18.69
N THR A 122 13.00 -37.34 19.06
CA THR A 122 14.25 -37.96 18.57
C THR A 122 14.60 -37.70 17.10
N ASP A 123 13.79 -36.93 16.36
CA ASP A 123 14.16 -36.47 15.02
C ASP A 123 15.48 -35.68 15.10
N ARG A 124 16.38 -35.94 14.16
CA ARG A 124 17.75 -35.38 14.18
C ARG A 124 17.77 -33.99 13.60
N VAL A 125 18.53 -33.09 14.23
CA VAL A 125 18.62 -31.68 13.86
C VAL A 125 20.03 -31.35 13.37
N TYR A 126 20.07 -30.65 12.24
CA TYR A 126 21.29 -30.23 11.56
C TYR A 126 21.24 -28.73 11.26
N ILE A 127 22.37 -28.04 11.32
CA ILE A 127 22.48 -26.63 10.92
C ILE A 127 22.28 -26.54 9.40
N ALA A 128 21.43 -25.61 8.95
CA ALA A 128 21.20 -25.39 7.53
C ALA A 128 22.46 -24.81 6.87
N ASN A 129 22.96 -25.47 5.82
CA ASN A 129 24.07 -24.97 5.00
C ASN A 129 23.59 -24.00 3.92
N LYS A 130 24.52 -23.41 3.15
CA LYS A 130 24.16 -22.47 2.08
C LYS A 130 23.18 -23.06 1.07
N LYS A 131 23.37 -24.31 0.66
CA LYS A 131 22.50 -24.99 -0.31
C LYS A 131 21.05 -25.08 0.18
N ILE A 132 20.84 -25.40 1.45
CA ILE A 132 19.50 -25.45 2.05
C ILE A 132 18.88 -24.05 2.13
N ILE A 133 19.67 -23.05 2.52
CA ILE A 133 19.23 -21.65 2.55
C ILE A 133 18.79 -21.22 1.15
N ASP A 134 19.58 -21.52 0.11
CA ASP A 134 19.23 -21.21 -1.29
C ASP A 134 17.92 -21.89 -1.72
N ILE A 135 17.70 -23.15 -1.34
CA ILE A 135 16.43 -23.86 -1.60
C ILE A 135 15.27 -23.17 -0.88
N TYR A 136 15.46 -22.76 0.38
CA TYR A 136 14.46 -22.03 1.15
C TYR A 136 14.12 -20.67 0.53
N LEU A 137 15.13 -19.88 0.17
CA LEU A 137 14.93 -18.58 -0.47
C LEU A 137 14.19 -18.71 -1.82
N ASN A 138 14.50 -19.75 -2.58
CA ASN A 138 13.77 -20.06 -3.82
C ASN A 138 12.33 -20.53 -3.57
N SER A 139 12.03 -21.00 -2.35
CA SER A 139 10.72 -21.52 -1.91
C SER A 139 9.88 -20.50 -1.13
N ILE A 140 10.37 -19.28 -0.94
CA ILE A 140 9.77 -18.29 -0.02
C ILE A 140 8.40 -17.78 -0.49
N GLU A 141 8.17 -17.82 -1.79
CA GLU A 141 6.92 -17.44 -2.45
C GLU A 141 6.01 -18.66 -2.54
N LEU A 142 4.78 -18.54 -2.01
CA LEU A 142 3.81 -19.65 -1.95
C LEU A 142 3.23 -20.02 -3.31
N LYS A 143 3.17 -19.06 -4.24
CA LYS A 143 2.70 -19.30 -5.60
C LYS A 143 3.72 -20.21 -6.31
N GLU A 144 3.25 -21.30 -6.91
CA GLU A 144 4.08 -22.15 -7.75
C GLU A 144 4.26 -21.52 -9.14
N ASP A 145 5.37 -21.82 -9.81
CA ASP A 145 5.54 -21.43 -11.21
C ASP A 145 4.53 -22.19 -12.06
N ASP A 146 3.72 -21.47 -12.85
CA ASP A 146 2.96 -22.09 -13.94
C ASP A 146 3.93 -22.31 -15.11
N PRO A 147 4.20 -23.57 -15.53
CA PRO A 147 5.10 -23.86 -16.64
C PRO A 147 4.67 -23.21 -17.96
N ASN A 148 3.37 -22.94 -18.13
CA ASN A 148 2.84 -22.36 -19.37
C ASN A 148 2.94 -20.83 -19.38
N THR A 149 2.92 -20.20 -18.21
CA THR A 149 3.00 -18.74 -18.05
C THR A 149 3.89 -18.37 -16.87
N PRO A 150 5.22 -18.55 -16.99
CA PRO A 150 6.14 -18.24 -15.91
C PRO A 150 6.16 -16.74 -15.64
N GLU A 151 5.93 -16.36 -14.37
CA GLU A 151 5.98 -14.97 -13.96
C GLU A 151 7.40 -14.58 -13.55
N ILE A 152 7.97 -13.62 -14.29
CA ILE A 152 9.32 -13.12 -14.06
C ILE A 152 9.35 -12.30 -12.76
N LYS A 153 10.29 -12.63 -11.88
CA LYS A 153 10.57 -11.87 -10.66
C LYS A 153 11.08 -10.46 -11.00
N LEU A 154 10.76 -9.49 -10.15
CA LEU A 154 11.36 -8.17 -10.25
C LEU A 154 12.87 -8.26 -9.98
N THR A 155 13.63 -7.34 -10.58
CA THR A 155 15.02 -7.09 -10.16
C THR A 155 15.07 -6.81 -8.66
N SER A 156 16.14 -7.28 -8.00
CA SER A 156 16.30 -7.13 -6.55
C SER A 156 16.08 -5.70 -6.07
N PHE A 157 15.29 -5.55 -5.02
CA PHE A 157 14.98 -4.25 -4.40
C PHE A 157 15.37 -4.19 -2.91
N ALA A 158 15.81 -5.31 -2.33
CA ALA A 158 16.21 -5.42 -0.94
C ALA A 158 17.23 -6.55 -0.74
N LYS A 159 17.87 -6.56 0.43
CA LYS A 159 18.68 -7.66 0.96
C LYS A 159 18.06 -8.23 2.23
N LEU A 160 18.29 -9.51 2.54
CA LEU A 160 17.85 -10.09 3.81
C LEU A 160 18.76 -9.65 4.95
N SER A 161 18.23 -8.88 5.90
CA SER A 161 19.02 -8.37 7.03
C SER A 161 19.38 -9.45 8.04
N ASN A 162 18.55 -10.50 8.16
CA ASN A 162 18.78 -11.62 9.08
C ASN A 162 19.51 -12.83 8.44
N MET A 163 19.74 -12.84 7.13
CA MET A 163 20.32 -14.00 6.43
C MET A 163 21.36 -13.59 5.39
N LEU A 164 22.65 -13.68 5.75
CA LEU A 164 23.82 -13.55 4.87
C LEU A 164 23.84 -12.31 3.94
N SER A 165 22.96 -11.32 4.15
CA SER A 165 22.76 -10.14 3.30
C SER A 165 22.55 -10.46 1.81
N GLU A 166 21.93 -11.61 1.51
CA GLU A 166 21.60 -12.02 0.14
C GLU A 166 20.52 -11.13 -0.47
N GLU A 167 20.63 -10.82 -1.76
CA GLU A 167 19.64 -10.01 -2.47
C GLU A 167 18.33 -10.76 -2.70
N VAL A 168 17.21 -10.06 -2.57
CA VAL A 168 15.88 -10.62 -2.72
C VAL A 168 15.19 -10.04 -3.94
N ALA A 169 14.79 -10.95 -4.82
CA ALA A 169 13.89 -10.73 -5.93
C ALA A 169 12.58 -11.49 -5.67
N LEU A 170 11.44 -10.80 -5.82
CA LEU A 170 10.10 -11.38 -5.66
C LEU A 170 9.27 -11.15 -6.92
N ARG A 171 8.28 -12.00 -7.15
CA ARG A 171 7.30 -11.81 -8.22
C ARG A 171 6.39 -10.62 -7.91
N PRO A 172 5.96 -9.87 -8.95
CA PRO A 172 4.92 -8.87 -8.80
C PRO A 172 3.68 -9.42 -8.09
N SER A 173 3.20 -10.61 -8.44
CA SER A 173 2.02 -11.22 -7.80
C SER A 173 2.19 -11.40 -6.30
N THR A 174 3.39 -11.79 -5.85
CA THR A 174 3.69 -11.98 -4.42
C THR A 174 3.53 -10.67 -3.66
N LEU A 175 3.97 -9.55 -4.24
CA LEU A 175 3.83 -8.23 -3.64
C LEU A 175 2.40 -7.67 -3.76
N PHE A 176 1.77 -7.81 -4.93
CA PHE A 176 0.64 -6.98 -5.34
C PHE A 176 -0.71 -7.71 -5.45
N ASP A 177 -0.77 -9.05 -5.52
CA ASP A 177 -2.04 -9.79 -5.71
C ASP A 177 -3.09 -9.43 -4.65
N ARG A 178 -2.63 -9.01 -3.47
CA ARG A 178 -3.50 -8.51 -2.41
C ARG A 178 -3.33 -7.04 -2.05
N HIS A 179 -2.89 -6.23 -2.99
CA HIS A 179 -2.43 -4.86 -2.76
C HIS A 179 -1.26 -4.82 -1.76
N ILE A 180 -0.48 -3.75 -1.82
CA ILE A 180 0.60 -3.51 -0.88
C ILE A 180 0.41 -2.15 -0.21
N MET A 181 0.74 -2.08 1.07
CA MET A 181 0.86 -0.82 1.79
C MET A 181 2.22 -0.71 2.46
N ALA A 182 2.95 0.36 2.16
CA ALA A 182 4.17 0.72 2.87
C ALA A 182 3.84 1.62 4.07
N VAL A 183 4.30 1.24 5.25
CA VAL A 183 3.96 1.91 6.51
C VAL A 183 5.23 2.28 7.26
N GLY A 184 5.30 3.47 7.86
CA GLY A 184 6.46 3.86 8.67
C GLY A 184 6.49 5.34 9.02
N THR A 185 7.14 5.68 10.13
CA THR A 185 7.28 7.09 10.55
C THR A 185 8.10 7.90 9.56
N THR A 186 8.04 9.23 9.67
CA THR A 186 8.87 10.14 8.88
C THR A 186 10.35 9.77 8.99
N ASN A 187 11.06 9.83 7.86
CA ASN A 187 12.49 9.48 7.74
C ASN A 187 12.86 8.01 8.05
N SER A 188 11.89 7.10 8.18
CA SER A 188 12.16 5.66 8.39
C SER A 188 12.64 4.92 7.14
N GLY A 189 12.41 5.50 5.95
CA GLY A 189 12.76 4.90 4.65
C GLY A 189 11.56 4.61 3.74
N LYS A 190 10.32 4.81 4.21
CA LYS A 190 9.06 4.54 3.47
C LYS A 190 9.07 5.00 2.00
N SER A 191 9.30 6.29 1.74
CA SER A 191 9.26 6.83 0.37
C SER A 191 10.45 6.34 -0.47
N THR A 192 11.63 6.15 0.14
CA THR A 192 12.81 5.56 -0.52
C THR A 192 12.52 4.13 -1.00
N SER A 193 11.91 3.32 -0.15
CA SER A 193 11.51 1.95 -0.46
C SER A 193 10.44 1.91 -1.54
N SER A 194 9.45 2.79 -1.43
CA SER A 194 8.36 2.89 -2.40
C SER A 194 8.89 3.25 -3.78
N LEU A 195 9.76 4.25 -3.86
CA LEU A 195 10.44 4.63 -5.10
C LEU A 195 11.31 3.50 -5.67
N SER A 196 11.98 2.73 -4.81
CA SER A 196 12.76 1.55 -5.24
C SER A 196 11.88 0.51 -5.92
N ILE A 197 10.76 0.15 -5.30
CA ILE A 197 9.81 -0.82 -5.86
C ILE A 197 9.17 -0.29 -7.16
N LEU A 198 8.77 0.99 -7.20
CA LEU A 198 8.23 1.62 -8.41
C LEU A 198 9.24 1.62 -9.56
N ASP A 199 10.50 1.93 -9.28
CA ASP A 199 11.57 1.86 -10.26
C ASP A 199 11.73 0.44 -10.81
N LYS A 200 11.69 -0.58 -9.95
CA LYS A 200 11.77 -1.98 -10.38
C LYS A 200 10.57 -2.42 -11.21
N LEU A 201 9.36 -1.96 -10.89
CA LEU A 201 8.18 -2.21 -11.72
C LEU A 201 8.37 -1.65 -13.12
N ILE A 202 8.80 -0.38 -13.23
CA ILE A 202 8.98 0.29 -14.52
C ILE A 202 10.13 -0.35 -15.32
N GLN A 203 11.25 -0.69 -14.67
CA GLN A 203 12.39 -1.40 -15.31
C GLN A 203 11.98 -2.77 -15.86
N ASN A 204 11.06 -3.47 -15.19
CA ASN A 204 10.54 -4.76 -15.62
C ASN A 204 9.28 -4.63 -16.50
N ASN A 205 9.09 -3.46 -17.12
CA ASN A 205 8.02 -3.19 -18.08
C ASN A 205 6.62 -3.49 -17.51
N LYS A 206 6.42 -3.26 -16.20
CA LYS A 206 5.10 -3.33 -15.53
C LYS A 206 4.45 -1.96 -15.53
N LYS A 207 3.15 -1.96 -15.83
CA LYS A 207 2.34 -0.77 -16.01
C LYS A 207 2.07 -0.11 -14.66
N VAL A 208 2.38 1.19 -14.50
CA VAL A 208 2.19 1.92 -13.24
C VAL A 208 1.43 3.22 -13.47
N LEU A 209 0.42 3.47 -12.63
CA LEU A 209 -0.26 4.75 -12.49
C LEU A 209 0.20 5.39 -11.17
N ILE A 210 0.80 6.56 -11.22
CA ILE A 210 1.25 7.32 -10.06
C ILE A 210 0.37 8.55 -9.92
N ILE A 211 -0.27 8.71 -8.77
CA ILE A 211 -0.97 9.95 -8.40
C ILE A 211 -0.18 10.59 -7.27
N ASP A 212 0.36 11.78 -7.53
CA ASP A 212 1.23 12.51 -6.62
C ASP A 212 0.62 13.87 -6.25
N PRO A 213 -0.14 13.94 -5.13
CA PRO A 213 -0.73 15.19 -4.72
C PRO A 213 0.24 16.20 -4.10
N THR A 214 1.41 15.75 -3.62
CA THR A 214 2.42 16.62 -3.00
C THR A 214 3.46 17.11 -4.00
N GLY A 215 3.68 16.35 -5.08
CA GLY A 215 4.68 16.63 -6.10
C GLY A 215 6.10 16.16 -5.72
N GLU A 216 6.25 15.38 -4.64
CA GLU A 216 7.55 14.88 -4.16
C GLU A 216 8.25 13.94 -5.15
N TYR A 217 7.47 13.27 -6.00
CA TYR A 217 7.95 12.35 -7.04
C TYR A 217 8.08 13.01 -8.42
N SER A 218 7.81 14.32 -8.52
CA SER A 218 7.82 15.06 -9.79
C SER A 218 9.11 14.87 -10.56
N ALA A 219 10.28 14.98 -9.92
CA ALA A 219 11.57 14.79 -10.58
C ALA A 219 11.95 13.31 -10.82
N SER A 220 11.31 12.36 -10.14
CA SER A 220 11.71 10.95 -10.11
C SER A 220 11.62 10.24 -11.47
N PHE A 221 10.82 10.78 -12.38
CA PHE A 221 10.50 10.16 -13.66
C PHE A 221 10.79 11.04 -14.90
N ASP A 222 11.57 12.12 -14.78
CA ASP A 222 11.85 13.05 -15.90
C ASP A 222 12.55 12.40 -17.09
N ASN A 223 13.53 11.52 -16.83
CA ASN A 223 14.37 10.93 -17.87
C ASN A 223 13.86 9.60 -18.43
N ASN A 224 12.54 9.34 -18.36
CA ASN A 224 11.98 8.04 -18.71
C ASN A 224 10.96 8.12 -19.84
N SER A 225 11.32 7.59 -21.02
CA SER A 225 10.43 7.51 -22.19
C SER A 225 9.16 6.70 -21.94
N ASN A 226 9.14 5.87 -20.91
CA ASN A 226 8.03 4.95 -20.63
C ASN A 226 7.01 5.50 -19.64
N VAL A 227 7.25 6.70 -19.07
CA VAL A 227 6.32 7.35 -18.13
C VAL A 227 5.83 8.65 -18.76
N GLU A 228 4.56 8.69 -19.14
CA GLU A 228 3.91 9.93 -19.54
C GLU A 228 3.53 10.74 -18.29
N LYS A 229 3.74 12.06 -18.33
CA LYS A 229 3.47 12.96 -17.21
C LYS A 229 2.35 13.92 -17.53
N LEU A 230 1.48 14.13 -16.55
CA LEU A 230 0.42 15.12 -16.57
C LEU A 230 0.57 16.04 -15.35
N GLU A 231 0.48 17.34 -15.59
CA GLU A 231 0.50 18.36 -14.54
C GLU A 231 -0.86 19.07 -14.49
N LEU A 232 -1.68 18.70 -13.52
CA LEU A 232 -3.05 19.16 -13.45
C LEU A 232 -3.12 20.67 -13.18
N GLY A 233 -3.96 21.38 -13.94
CA GLY A 233 -4.07 22.84 -13.89
C GLY A 233 -2.94 23.58 -14.62
N VAL A 234 -2.08 22.86 -15.35
CA VAL A 234 -1.05 23.41 -16.25
C VAL A 234 -1.29 22.94 -17.68
N ASP A 235 -1.11 21.65 -17.94
CA ASP A 235 -1.22 21.04 -19.27
C ASP A 235 -2.47 20.14 -19.42
N THR A 236 -3.18 19.92 -18.31
CA THR A 236 -4.31 19.00 -18.22
C THR A 236 -5.56 19.72 -17.73
N ILE A 237 -6.70 19.37 -18.32
CA ILE A 237 -8.02 19.90 -18.01
C ILE A 237 -9.02 18.79 -17.70
N LEU A 238 -10.16 19.19 -17.15
CA LEU A 238 -11.29 18.33 -16.86
C LEU A 238 -12.60 19.11 -16.97
N ASP A 239 -13.60 18.53 -17.66
CA ASP A 239 -14.93 19.11 -17.69
C ASP A 239 -15.63 19.02 -16.32
N THR A 240 -16.31 20.09 -15.90
CA THR A 240 -16.99 20.17 -14.60
C THR A 240 -18.11 19.14 -14.43
N GLY A 241 -18.66 18.65 -15.54
CA GLY A 241 -19.68 17.62 -15.58
C GLY A 241 -19.16 16.20 -15.34
N LYS A 242 -17.84 16.00 -15.25
CA LYS A 242 -17.23 14.70 -14.90
C LYS A 242 -17.18 14.43 -13.40
N LEU A 243 -17.32 15.46 -12.57
CA LEU A 243 -17.36 15.31 -11.12
C LEU A 243 -18.77 14.94 -10.64
N SER A 244 -18.80 14.00 -9.71
CA SER A 244 -20.00 13.74 -8.92
C SER A 244 -20.26 14.89 -7.94
N PHE A 245 -21.49 14.97 -7.45
CA PHE A 245 -21.83 15.95 -6.43
C PHE A 245 -21.01 15.76 -5.13
N GLY A 246 -20.79 14.50 -4.72
CA GLY A 246 -19.95 14.20 -3.55
C GLY A 246 -18.51 14.70 -3.69
N GLN A 247 -17.95 14.61 -4.90
CA GLN A 247 -16.61 15.13 -5.20
C GLN A 247 -16.56 16.67 -5.12
N TRP A 248 -17.59 17.37 -5.58
CA TRP A 248 -17.71 18.82 -5.39
C TRP A 248 -17.80 19.21 -3.91
N ALA A 249 -18.59 18.46 -3.13
CA ALA A 249 -18.73 18.67 -1.69
C ALA A 249 -17.39 18.45 -0.94
N THR A 250 -16.63 17.43 -1.31
CA THR A 250 -15.28 17.18 -0.78
C THR A 250 -14.31 18.30 -1.14
N LEU A 251 -14.30 18.73 -2.41
CA LEU A 251 -13.42 19.80 -2.90
C LEU A 251 -13.60 21.12 -2.13
N PHE A 252 -14.85 21.48 -1.84
CA PHE A 252 -15.19 22.72 -1.14
C PHE A 252 -15.39 22.53 0.38
N GLU A 253 -15.10 21.34 0.91
CA GLU A 253 -15.10 21.04 2.35
C GLU A 253 -16.42 21.46 3.03
N THR A 254 -17.56 20.98 2.54
CA THR A 254 -18.88 21.29 3.11
C THR A 254 -19.07 20.61 4.48
N ASN A 255 -19.53 21.35 5.51
CA ASN A 255 -19.44 20.90 6.92
C ASN A 255 -20.79 20.63 7.64
N ASP A 256 -21.94 20.88 7.02
CA ASP A 256 -23.28 20.65 7.61
C ASP A 256 -24.21 20.01 6.55
N SER A 257 -25.42 19.58 6.93
CA SER A 257 -26.35 18.97 5.96
C SER A 257 -26.92 19.98 4.95
N THR A 258 -26.79 21.28 5.21
CA THR A 258 -27.39 22.35 4.40
C THR A 258 -26.46 22.83 3.29
N GLN A 259 -25.15 22.98 3.53
CA GLN A 259 -24.15 23.39 2.53
C GLN A 259 -24.13 22.47 1.31
N PRO A 260 -24.14 21.12 1.44
CA PRO A 260 -24.25 20.23 0.31
C PRO A 260 -25.53 20.46 -0.50
N ALA A 261 -26.69 20.60 0.16
CA ALA A 261 -27.94 20.85 -0.55
C ALA A 261 -27.90 22.16 -1.35
N VAL A 262 -27.39 23.24 -0.74
CA VAL A 262 -27.21 24.53 -1.41
C VAL A 262 -26.23 24.44 -2.59
N LEU A 263 -25.10 23.76 -2.40
CA LEU A 263 -24.12 23.55 -3.46
C LEU A 263 -24.75 22.75 -4.62
N ALA A 264 -25.55 21.73 -4.33
CA ALA A 264 -26.23 20.91 -5.33
C ALA A 264 -27.22 21.75 -6.15
N ASP A 265 -27.99 22.61 -5.50
CA ASP A 265 -28.95 23.49 -6.16
C ASP A 265 -28.24 24.53 -7.03
N ALA A 266 -27.17 25.14 -6.52
CA ALA A 266 -26.36 26.09 -7.31
C ALA A 266 -25.76 25.42 -8.56
N ILE A 267 -25.20 24.21 -8.42
CA ILE A 267 -24.66 23.46 -9.57
C ILE A 267 -25.77 23.12 -10.58
N LYS A 268 -26.96 22.68 -10.15
CA LYS A 268 -28.10 22.42 -11.04
C LYS A 268 -28.55 23.68 -11.78
N SER A 269 -28.67 24.79 -11.07
CA SER A 269 -28.99 26.10 -11.63
C SER A 269 -28.00 26.52 -12.73
N LEU A 270 -26.70 26.35 -12.50
CA LEU A 270 -25.68 26.67 -13.51
C LEU A 270 -25.63 25.67 -14.67
N ARG A 271 -25.94 24.39 -14.43
CA ARG A 271 -26.13 23.40 -15.52
C ARG A 271 -27.27 23.82 -16.44
N PHE A 272 -28.38 24.30 -15.87
CA PHE A 272 -29.50 24.82 -16.65
C PHE A 272 -29.09 26.03 -17.49
N GLN A 273 -28.33 26.97 -16.91
CA GLN A 273 -27.81 28.11 -17.67
C GLN A 273 -26.87 27.65 -18.79
N LYS A 274 -25.96 26.70 -18.51
CA LYS A 274 -25.04 26.17 -19.51
C LYS A 274 -25.75 25.48 -20.66
N LYS A 275 -26.77 24.65 -20.36
CA LYS A 275 -27.63 23.99 -21.36
C LYS A 275 -28.27 25.00 -22.31
N ASN A 276 -28.74 26.13 -21.77
CA ASN A 276 -29.36 27.20 -22.54
C ASN A 276 -28.34 28.18 -23.15
N SER A 277 -27.04 27.89 -23.07
CA SER A 277 -25.95 28.76 -23.55
C SER A 277 -25.97 30.16 -22.93
N ILE A 278 -26.42 30.27 -21.67
CA ILE A 278 -26.44 31.50 -20.89
C ILE A 278 -25.22 31.50 -19.96
N GLU A 279 -24.32 32.46 -20.16
CA GLU A 279 -23.12 32.64 -19.33
C GLU A 279 -23.38 33.66 -18.19
N ASN A 280 -24.44 33.40 -17.41
CA ASN A 280 -24.81 34.21 -16.25
C ASN A 280 -25.50 33.33 -15.19
N VAL A 281 -25.61 33.82 -13.95
CA VAL A 281 -26.31 33.12 -12.86
C VAL A 281 -27.80 32.97 -13.15
N TYR A 282 -28.40 31.89 -12.66
CA TYR A 282 -29.83 31.64 -12.71
C TYR A 282 -30.53 32.39 -11.58
N VAL A 283 -31.33 33.39 -11.93
CA VAL A 283 -32.07 34.22 -10.97
C VAL A 283 -33.41 33.57 -10.65
N LYS A 284 -33.60 33.20 -9.37
CA LYS A 284 -34.86 32.63 -8.86
C LYS A 284 -35.87 33.69 -8.45
N VAL A 285 -35.40 34.85 -7.99
CA VAL A 285 -36.25 35.94 -7.49
C VAL A 285 -37.27 36.35 -8.56
N GLY A 286 -38.54 36.40 -8.16
CA GLY A 286 -39.67 36.74 -9.02
C GLY A 286 -40.29 35.58 -9.79
N LYS A 287 -39.64 34.42 -9.88
CA LYS A 287 -40.20 33.20 -10.49
C LYS A 287 -41.13 32.45 -9.52
N THR A 288 -42.06 31.68 -10.08
CA THR A 288 -42.91 30.74 -9.32
C THR A 288 -42.17 29.42 -9.05
N PRO A 289 -42.51 28.68 -7.98
CA PRO A 289 -41.99 27.33 -7.74
C PRO A 289 -42.21 26.38 -8.93
N GLU A 290 -43.35 26.48 -9.62
CA GLU A 290 -43.68 25.67 -10.80
C GLU A 290 -42.76 25.97 -11.99
N GLU A 291 -42.43 27.23 -12.23
CA GLU A 291 -41.48 27.63 -13.27
C GLU A 291 -40.08 27.11 -12.97
N VAL A 292 -39.58 27.29 -11.74
CA VAL A 292 -38.25 26.78 -11.36
C VAL A 292 -38.22 25.25 -11.44
N SER A 293 -39.26 24.57 -10.98
CA SER A 293 -39.37 23.12 -11.08
C SER A 293 -39.35 22.63 -12.52
N ARG A 294 -40.07 23.34 -13.43
CA ARG A 294 -40.07 23.05 -14.87
C ARG A 294 -38.69 23.27 -15.49
N ASP A 295 -38.02 24.37 -15.16
CA ASP A 295 -36.68 24.71 -15.65
C ASP A 295 -35.68 23.61 -15.23
N MET A 296 -35.66 23.23 -13.94
CA MET A 296 -34.78 22.18 -13.41
C MET A 296 -35.11 20.79 -13.99
N SER A 297 -36.39 20.47 -14.17
CA SER A 297 -36.83 19.18 -14.75
C SER A 297 -36.49 19.06 -16.24
N SER A 298 -36.16 20.16 -16.91
CA SER A 298 -35.71 20.11 -18.30
C SER A 298 -34.32 19.51 -18.44
N LEU A 299 -33.49 19.50 -17.38
CA LEU A 299 -32.14 18.96 -17.42
C LEU A 299 -32.16 17.46 -17.71
N GLY A 300 -31.48 17.06 -18.79
CA GLY A 300 -31.27 15.66 -19.16
C GLY A 300 -30.04 15.05 -18.48
N PRO A 301 -29.84 13.72 -18.62
CA PRO A 301 -28.68 13.01 -18.04
C PRO A 301 -27.31 13.49 -18.56
N LEU A 302 -27.27 14.17 -19.72
CA LEU A 302 -26.05 14.69 -20.33
C LEU A 302 -25.75 16.16 -19.93
N ASP A 303 -26.71 16.86 -19.32
CA ASP A 303 -26.58 18.27 -18.94
C ASP A 303 -25.83 18.40 -17.60
N THR A 304 -24.57 17.95 -17.57
CA THR A 304 -23.77 17.85 -16.33
C THR A 304 -22.74 18.96 -16.17
N SER A 305 -22.32 19.60 -17.26
CA SER A 305 -21.30 20.65 -17.26
C SER A 305 -21.88 22.01 -16.84
N PHE A 306 -21.06 22.83 -16.21
CA PHE A 306 -21.41 24.20 -15.80
C PHE A 306 -20.17 25.10 -15.75
N ASN A 307 -20.38 26.42 -15.76
CA ASN A 307 -19.30 27.40 -15.62
C ASN A 307 -18.92 27.57 -14.13
N LEU A 308 -17.74 27.08 -13.76
CA LEU A 308 -17.24 27.11 -12.39
C LEU A 308 -17.04 28.53 -11.84
N GLN A 309 -16.73 29.50 -12.69
CA GLN A 309 -16.46 30.88 -12.26
C GLN A 309 -17.72 31.58 -11.70
N LEU A 310 -18.90 31.12 -12.12
CA LEU A 310 -20.19 31.65 -11.66
C LEU A 310 -20.68 30.98 -10.37
N LEU A 311 -19.95 29.98 -9.83
CA LEU A 311 -20.45 29.16 -8.72
C LEU A 311 -20.66 29.96 -7.44
N SER A 312 -19.73 30.83 -7.06
CA SER A 312 -19.88 31.65 -5.84
C SER A 312 -21.08 32.59 -5.96
N GLN A 313 -21.23 33.24 -7.11
CA GLN A 313 -22.37 34.11 -7.41
C GLN A 313 -23.69 33.34 -7.43
N GLN A 314 -23.71 32.13 -8.00
CA GLN A 314 -24.91 31.31 -8.00
C GLN A 314 -25.31 30.91 -6.57
N ILE A 315 -24.37 30.56 -5.70
CA ILE A 315 -24.68 30.23 -4.30
C ILE A 315 -25.35 31.42 -3.59
N VAL A 316 -24.96 32.65 -3.93
CA VAL A 316 -25.65 33.86 -3.46
C VAL A 316 -27.08 33.95 -4.02
N GLU A 317 -27.28 33.70 -5.30
CA GLU A 317 -28.61 33.66 -5.93
C GLU A 317 -29.52 32.56 -5.38
N GLU A 318 -28.96 31.49 -4.81
CA GLU A 318 -29.73 30.47 -4.12
C GLU A 318 -30.34 30.99 -2.80
N ALA A 319 -29.95 32.17 -2.29
CA ALA A 319 -30.45 32.79 -1.06
C ALA A 319 -31.88 33.37 -1.16
N VAL A 320 -32.81 32.52 -1.58
CA VAL A 320 -34.23 32.86 -1.73
C VAL A 320 -35.10 32.11 -0.72
N GLU A 321 -36.28 32.69 -0.45
CA GLU A 321 -37.39 32.07 0.27
C GLU A 321 -38.68 32.26 -0.53
N ILE A 322 -39.72 31.48 -0.23
CA ILE A 322 -41.02 31.65 -0.89
C ILE A 322 -41.81 32.73 -0.13
N ASP A 323 -42.47 33.63 -0.86
CA ASP A 323 -43.31 34.66 -0.27
C ASP A 323 -44.45 34.08 0.58
N ARG A 324 -45.06 34.91 1.44
CA ARG A 324 -46.12 34.46 2.37
C ARG A 324 -47.32 33.82 1.67
N ASN A 325 -47.58 34.19 0.42
CA ASN A 325 -48.68 33.64 -0.37
C ASN A 325 -48.31 32.34 -1.10
N MET A 326 -47.08 31.84 -0.93
CA MET A 326 -46.57 30.63 -1.57
C MET A 326 -46.55 30.68 -3.10
N THR A 327 -46.40 31.89 -3.66
CA THR A 327 -46.51 32.14 -5.10
C THR A 327 -45.18 32.37 -5.79
N ARG A 328 -44.22 33.06 -5.16
CA ARG A 328 -42.97 33.49 -5.81
C ARG A 328 -41.77 33.44 -4.87
N TYR A 329 -40.60 33.22 -5.44
CA TYR A 329 -39.34 33.38 -4.73
C TYR A 329 -39.02 34.87 -4.50
N ILE A 330 -38.65 35.20 -3.27
CA ILE A 330 -38.17 36.51 -2.83
C ILE A 330 -36.77 36.35 -2.19
N SER A 331 -36.01 37.44 -2.09
CA SER A 331 -34.71 37.41 -1.44
C SER A 331 -34.87 37.20 0.08
N GLY A 332 -34.17 36.22 0.64
CA GLY A 332 -34.24 35.89 2.06
C GLY A 332 -32.96 36.29 2.80
N SER A 333 -33.02 37.32 3.64
CA SER A 333 -31.82 37.83 4.37
C SER A 333 -31.20 36.79 5.31
N PHE A 334 -32.03 35.97 5.96
CA PHE A 334 -31.57 34.85 6.79
C PHE A 334 -30.86 33.76 5.95
N GLN A 335 -31.42 33.43 4.78
CA GLN A 335 -30.82 32.47 3.86
C GLN A 335 -29.49 32.98 3.30
N PHE A 336 -29.39 34.28 3.02
CA PHE A 336 -28.16 34.91 2.57
C PHE A 336 -27.04 34.76 3.60
N ASN A 337 -27.31 35.05 4.87
CA ASN A 337 -26.33 34.95 5.96
C ASN A 337 -25.83 33.50 6.16
N GLN A 338 -26.72 32.51 6.08
CA GLN A 338 -26.32 31.10 6.21
C GLN A 338 -25.38 30.64 5.08
N LYS A 339 -25.56 31.16 3.87
CA LYS A 339 -24.82 30.75 2.67
C LYS A 339 -23.45 31.44 2.54
N GLN A 340 -23.20 32.55 3.24
CA GLN A 340 -21.94 33.31 3.16
C GLN A 340 -20.70 32.45 3.43
N TRP A 341 -20.78 31.52 4.38
CA TRP A 341 -19.66 30.63 4.70
C TRP A 341 -19.26 29.74 3.51
N LEU A 342 -20.24 29.21 2.78
CA LEU A 342 -19.97 28.40 1.59
C LEU A 342 -19.40 29.25 0.45
N VAL A 343 -19.94 30.46 0.24
CA VAL A 343 -19.42 31.42 -0.75
C VAL A 343 -17.94 31.71 -0.48
N GLN A 344 -17.60 32.05 0.76
CA GLN A 344 -16.20 32.33 1.16
C GLN A 344 -15.27 31.14 0.92
N LYS A 345 -15.71 29.91 1.22
CA LYS A 345 -14.93 28.69 0.95
C LYS A 345 -14.68 28.48 -0.54
N VAL A 346 -15.72 28.62 -1.37
CA VAL A 346 -15.61 28.48 -2.83
C VAL A 346 -14.68 29.54 -3.40
N GLU A 347 -14.86 30.81 -3.02
CA GLU A 347 -14.00 31.90 -3.48
C GLU A 347 -12.56 31.76 -3.03
N TYR A 348 -12.34 31.36 -1.78
CA TYR A 348 -10.99 31.09 -1.26
C TYR A 348 -10.29 30.00 -2.08
N LYS A 349 -10.97 28.87 -2.35
CA LYS A 349 -10.40 27.81 -3.18
C LYS A 349 -10.14 28.29 -4.60
N LEU A 350 -11.11 28.94 -5.26
CA LEU A 350 -10.93 29.40 -6.65
C LEU A 350 -9.84 30.46 -6.83
N SER A 351 -9.62 31.32 -5.81
CA SER A 351 -8.59 32.37 -5.85
C SER A 351 -7.18 31.87 -5.50
N ASN A 352 -7.06 30.86 -4.64
CA ASN A 352 -5.76 30.36 -4.14
C ASN A 352 -5.29 29.05 -4.81
N THR A 353 -6.01 28.58 -5.83
CA THR A 353 -5.69 27.32 -6.53
C THR A 353 -5.81 27.51 -8.04
N ARG A 354 -5.37 26.52 -8.82
CA ARG A 354 -5.56 26.50 -10.28
C ARG A 354 -6.82 25.74 -10.71
N LEU A 355 -7.81 25.60 -9.83
CA LEU A 355 -9.07 24.89 -10.14
C LEU A 355 -9.79 25.50 -11.34
N SER A 356 -9.79 26.82 -11.50
CA SER A 356 -10.41 27.49 -12.66
C SER A 356 -9.71 27.20 -13.99
N LYS A 357 -8.39 26.94 -13.96
CA LYS A 357 -7.63 26.51 -15.15
C LYS A 357 -7.86 25.05 -15.45
N PHE A 358 -7.87 24.21 -14.41
CA PHE A 358 -8.11 22.78 -14.52
C PHE A 358 -9.54 22.49 -15.02
N PHE A 359 -10.54 23.12 -14.42
CA PHE A 359 -11.95 23.02 -14.82
C PHE A 359 -12.30 24.03 -15.91
N SER A 360 -11.73 23.84 -17.10
CA SER A 360 -11.94 24.69 -18.25
C SER A 360 -12.39 23.90 -19.49
N THR A 361 -12.88 24.62 -20.49
CA THR A 361 -13.23 24.04 -21.79
C THR A 361 -11.97 23.69 -22.58
N ARG A 362 -12.06 22.66 -23.44
CA ARG A 362 -10.93 22.20 -24.24
C ARG A 362 -10.39 23.31 -25.14
N THR A 363 -9.15 23.72 -24.88
CA THR A 363 -8.37 24.61 -25.73
C THR A 363 -7.32 23.82 -26.52
N ASN A 364 -6.84 24.38 -27.62
CA ASN A 364 -5.75 23.75 -28.39
C ASN A 364 -4.48 23.69 -27.54
N GLY A 365 -4.09 22.48 -27.12
CA GLY A 365 -2.84 22.21 -26.39
C GLY A 365 -3.00 21.45 -25.08
N ASN A 366 -4.17 21.49 -24.44
CA ASN A 366 -4.38 20.81 -23.16
C ASN A 366 -4.91 19.37 -23.35
N ALA A 367 -4.40 18.45 -22.54
CA ALA A 367 -4.89 17.08 -22.48
C ALA A 367 -6.15 16.98 -21.61
N ASP A 368 -7.13 16.18 -22.03
CA ASP A 368 -8.26 15.81 -21.17
C ASP A 368 -7.83 14.67 -20.23
N LEU A 369 -8.02 14.86 -18.92
CA LEU A 369 -7.60 13.89 -17.90
C LEU A 369 -8.25 12.52 -18.10
N ILE A 370 -9.56 12.50 -18.39
CA ILE A 370 -10.32 11.24 -18.54
C ILE A 370 -9.86 10.52 -19.81
N GLU A 371 -9.67 11.25 -20.91
CA GLU A 371 -9.13 10.70 -22.15
C GLU A 371 -7.73 10.08 -21.93
N LYS A 372 -6.85 10.74 -21.18
CA LYS A 372 -5.52 10.21 -20.86
C LYS A 372 -5.57 8.98 -19.97
N ILE A 373 -6.48 8.94 -18.99
CA ILE A 373 -6.69 7.74 -18.15
C ILE A 373 -7.22 6.59 -19.00
N ASP A 374 -8.21 6.83 -19.86
CA ASP A 374 -8.76 5.81 -20.76
C ASP A 374 -7.68 5.27 -21.71
N ASN A 375 -6.83 6.15 -22.25
CA ASN A 375 -5.66 5.75 -23.02
C ASN A 375 -4.69 4.94 -22.16
N PHE A 376 -4.40 5.32 -20.92
CA PHE A 376 -3.56 4.50 -20.04
C PHE A 376 -4.17 3.13 -19.75
N VAL A 377 -5.48 3.03 -19.53
CA VAL A 377 -6.15 1.77 -19.23
C VAL A 377 -6.18 0.85 -20.45
N ASN A 378 -6.48 1.39 -21.64
CA ASN A 378 -6.75 0.62 -22.86
C ASN A 378 -5.55 0.50 -23.83
N SER A 379 -4.60 1.45 -23.81
CA SER A 379 -3.59 1.63 -24.88
C SER A 379 -2.14 1.30 -24.45
N SER A 380 -1.19 1.63 -25.33
CA SER A 380 0.26 1.49 -25.18
C SER A 380 0.95 2.49 -24.24
N ILE A 381 0.25 3.48 -23.64
CA ILE A 381 0.86 4.32 -22.59
C ILE A 381 1.32 3.37 -21.48
N HIS A 382 2.62 3.23 -21.33
CA HIS A 382 3.17 2.18 -20.48
C HIS A 382 3.05 2.54 -19.00
N SER A 383 3.37 3.77 -18.60
CA SER A 383 3.13 4.25 -17.25
C SER A 383 2.66 5.69 -17.29
N LEU A 384 1.83 6.08 -16.34
CA LEU A 384 1.25 7.41 -16.25
C LEU A 384 1.55 8.01 -14.87
N TYR A 385 2.06 9.23 -14.86
CA TYR A 385 2.32 10.01 -13.67
C TYR A 385 1.45 11.26 -13.68
N ILE A 386 0.68 11.47 -12.61
CA ILE A 386 -0.27 12.58 -12.46
C ILE A 386 0.15 13.40 -11.26
N ASN A 387 0.64 14.62 -11.52
CA ASN A 387 0.95 15.59 -10.48
C ASN A 387 -0.26 16.48 -10.22
N THR A 388 -0.76 16.51 -8.98
CA THR A 388 -1.87 17.38 -8.59
C THR A 388 -1.44 18.58 -7.76
N SER A 389 -0.17 18.67 -7.35
CA SER A 389 0.31 19.72 -6.44
C SER A 389 0.18 21.12 -7.03
N SER A 390 0.26 21.23 -8.36
CA SER A 390 0.11 22.47 -9.11
C SER A 390 -1.31 23.02 -9.14
N ILE A 391 -2.34 22.19 -8.92
CA ILE A 391 -3.70 22.71 -8.67
C ILE A 391 -3.72 23.39 -7.31
N GLY A 392 -3.26 22.69 -6.28
CA GLY A 392 -3.21 23.14 -4.91
C GLY A 392 -2.83 21.99 -4.00
N THR A 393 -2.23 22.31 -2.86
CA THR A 393 -1.62 21.34 -1.93
C THR A 393 -2.56 20.86 -0.82
N SER A 394 -3.85 21.24 -0.87
CA SER A 394 -4.81 20.86 0.16
C SER A 394 -5.31 19.42 -0.01
N ASP A 395 -5.53 18.74 1.11
CA ASP A 395 -5.98 17.34 1.16
C ASP A 395 -7.32 17.10 0.45
N SER A 396 -8.23 18.09 0.47
CA SER A 396 -9.50 18.03 -0.24
C SER A 396 -9.37 17.93 -1.76
N ILE A 397 -8.38 18.62 -2.35
CA ILE A 397 -8.11 18.55 -3.80
C ILE A 397 -7.53 17.18 -4.14
N GLY A 398 -6.50 16.75 -3.40
CA GLY A 398 -5.89 15.43 -3.60
C GLY A 398 -6.91 14.30 -3.44
N GLY A 399 -7.72 14.35 -2.38
CA GLY A 399 -8.80 13.41 -2.11
C GLY A 399 -9.85 13.37 -3.22
N MET A 400 -10.30 14.54 -3.70
CA MET A 400 -11.24 14.62 -4.81
C MET A 400 -10.67 14.00 -6.10
N ILE A 401 -9.42 14.32 -6.46
CA ILE A 401 -8.78 13.79 -7.67
C ILE A 401 -8.57 12.27 -7.58
N ILE A 402 -8.09 11.78 -6.43
CA ILE A 402 -7.91 10.35 -6.20
C ILE A 402 -9.24 9.61 -6.29
N ASP A 403 -10.32 10.14 -5.68
CA ASP A 403 -11.64 9.52 -5.75
C ASP A 403 -12.20 9.54 -7.17
N LEU A 404 -12.07 10.65 -7.90
CA LEU A 404 -12.46 10.76 -9.31
C LEU A 404 -11.76 9.71 -10.17
N ILE A 405 -10.43 9.66 -10.12
CA ILE A 405 -9.64 8.74 -10.94
C ILE A 405 -9.98 7.29 -10.57
N SER A 406 -10.08 6.99 -9.27
CA SER A 406 -10.39 5.65 -8.80
C SER A 406 -11.78 5.18 -9.25
N ASN A 407 -12.79 6.04 -9.12
CA ASN A 407 -14.17 5.76 -9.56
C ASN A 407 -14.27 5.63 -11.09
N HIS A 408 -13.56 6.46 -11.84
CA HIS A 408 -13.54 6.35 -13.29
C HIS A 408 -12.92 5.02 -13.73
N ILE A 409 -11.75 4.67 -13.19
CA ILE A 409 -11.02 3.43 -13.51
C ILE A 409 -11.84 2.19 -13.15
N ILE A 410 -12.37 2.11 -11.93
CA ILE A 410 -13.07 0.90 -11.49
C ILE A 410 -14.34 0.65 -12.31
N ASN A 411 -15.00 1.70 -12.79
CA ASN A 411 -16.22 1.59 -13.59
C ASN A 411 -15.94 1.33 -15.07
N SER A 412 -14.90 1.95 -15.64
CA SER A 412 -14.56 1.83 -17.07
C SER A 412 -13.76 0.57 -17.41
N LYS A 413 -12.86 0.12 -16.53
CA LYS A 413 -11.94 -0.98 -16.81
C LYS A 413 -12.66 -2.33 -16.93
N LYS A 414 -12.32 -3.07 -17.98
CA LYS A 414 -12.77 -4.43 -18.26
C LYS A 414 -11.73 -5.46 -17.78
N LYS A 415 -12.17 -6.71 -17.63
CA LYS A 415 -11.34 -7.79 -17.09
C LYS A 415 -10.12 -8.11 -17.95
N ASP A 416 -10.27 -8.02 -19.27
CA ASP A 416 -9.22 -8.41 -20.23
C ASP A 416 -8.24 -7.26 -20.53
N ASP A 417 -8.45 -6.09 -19.93
CA ASP A 417 -7.54 -4.95 -20.08
C ASP A 417 -6.22 -5.21 -19.33
N ILE A 418 -5.16 -4.53 -19.76
CA ILE A 418 -3.80 -4.72 -19.20
C ILE A 418 -3.78 -4.38 -17.70
N ALA A 419 -3.23 -5.29 -16.89
CA ALA A 419 -3.09 -5.08 -15.45
C ALA A 419 -2.05 -3.99 -15.12
N PHE A 420 -2.27 -3.26 -14.02
CA PHE A 420 -1.37 -2.20 -13.58
C PHE A 420 -1.37 -2.03 -12.07
N VAL A 421 -0.31 -1.36 -11.57
CA VAL A 421 -0.17 -0.93 -10.18
C VAL A 421 -0.54 0.55 -10.08
N MET A 422 -1.44 0.91 -9.18
CA MET A 422 -1.83 2.28 -8.88
C MET A 422 -1.19 2.70 -7.56
N PHE A 423 -0.29 3.68 -7.62
CA PHE A 423 0.47 4.19 -6.50
C PHE A 423 -0.07 5.52 -5.98
N ILE A 424 -0.21 5.60 -4.65
CA ILE A 424 -0.63 6.81 -3.93
C ILE A 424 0.19 6.92 -2.65
N ASP A 425 0.92 8.01 -2.50
CA ASP A 425 1.63 8.34 -1.26
C ASP A 425 0.68 8.96 -0.22
N GLU A 426 0.97 8.76 1.06
CA GLU A 426 0.20 9.26 2.22
C GLU A 426 -1.33 9.12 2.12
N VAL A 427 -1.80 7.92 1.77
CA VAL A 427 -3.23 7.63 1.51
C VAL A 427 -4.16 8.00 2.68
N HIS A 428 -3.65 8.07 3.91
CA HIS A 428 -4.43 8.49 5.08
C HIS A 428 -4.98 9.92 4.96
N ARG A 429 -4.31 10.79 4.18
CA ARG A 429 -4.77 12.16 3.88
C ARG A 429 -5.98 12.20 2.96
N TYR A 430 -6.14 11.17 2.13
CA TYR A 430 -7.07 11.18 0.98
C TYR A 430 -8.16 10.11 1.03
N SER A 431 -8.13 9.22 2.04
CA SER A 431 -9.04 8.07 2.12
C SER A 431 -10.22 8.27 3.08
N LYS A 432 -10.23 9.34 3.89
CA LYS A 432 -11.35 9.65 4.80
C LYS A 432 -12.45 10.39 4.06
N HIS A 433 -13.70 10.02 4.30
CA HIS A 433 -14.85 10.84 3.95
C HIS A 433 -15.14 11.83 5.08
N HIS A 434 -15.35 13.09 4.73
CA HIS A 434 -15.80 14.12 5.67
C HIS A 434 -17.31 14.07 5.95
N GLN A 435 -18.05 13.11 5.36
CA GLN A 435 -19.48 12.93 5.58
C GLN A 435 -19.78 11.50 6.03
N ASP A 436 -20.53 11.36 7.13
CA ASP A 436 -20.99 10.12 7.78
C ASP A 436 -21.88 9.20 6.92
N ASN A 437 -21.93 9.41 5.61
CA ASN A 437 -22.71 8.57 4.72
C ASN A 437 -21.88 7.37 4.26
N ASN A 438 -22.50 6.20 4.26
CA ASN A 438 -22.02 4.88 3.81
C ASN A 438 -21.49 4.80 2.35
N TYR A 439 -21.08 5.90 1.74
CA TYR A 439 -20.49 5.91 0.41
C TYR A 439 -19.08 5.33 0.45
N GLN A 440 -18.88 4.30 -0.34
CA GLN A 440 -17.59 3.66 -0.55
C GLN A 440 -16.73 4.57 -1.45
N THR A 441 -15.51 4.92 -1.02
CA THR A 441 -14.59 5.69 -1.89
C THR A 441 -14.25 4.85 -3.12
N GLY A 442 -13.85 5.50 -4.21
CA GLY A 442 -13.29 4.79 -5.36
C GLY A 442 -12.10 3.92 -4.98
N LEU A 443 -11.27 4.36 -4.03
CA LEU A 443 -10.15 3.55 -3.50
C LEU A 443 -10.62 2.27 -2.81
N THR A 444 -11.63 2.35 -1.95
CA THR A 444 -12.20 1.17 -1.28
C THR A 444 -12.87 0.25 -2.30
N ALA A 445 -13.48 0.78 -3.38
CA ALA A 445 -14.00 -0.02 -4.49
C ALA A 445 -12.88 -0.78 -5.23
N ILE A 446 -11.78 -0.11 -5.56
CA ILE A 446 -10.60 -0.78 -6.14
C ILE A 446 -10.03 -1.83 -5.18
N ALA A 447 -9.94 -1.55 -3.89
CA ALA A 447 -9.40 -2.50 -2.92
C ALA A 447 -10.24 -3.78 -2.80
N ARG A 448 -11.57 -3.68 -2.97
CA ARG A 448 -12.48 -4.84 -2.90
C ARG A 448 -12.57 -5.61 -4.23
N GLU A 449 -12.60 -4.90 -5.35
CA GLU A 449 -12.99 -5.47 -6.66
C GLU A 449 -11.92 -5.33 -7.74
N GLY A 450 -10.97 -4.42 -7.57
CA GLY A 450 -9.96 -4.05 -8.58
C GLY A 450 -9.10 -5.22 -9.04
N ARG A 451 -8.79 -6.18 -8.16
CA ARG A 451 -8.02 -7.40 -8.51
C ARG A 451 -8.66 -8.20 -9.62
N LYS A 452 -10.00 -8.32 -9.62
CA LYS A 452 -10.75 -9.04 -10.66
C LYS A 452 -10.61 -8.36 -12.02
N LYS A 453 -10.23 -7.09 -12.03
CA LYS A 453 -9.99 -6.25 -13.20
C LYS A 453 -8.50 -5.94 -13.40
N GLY A 454 -7.58 -6.61 -12.70
CA GLY A 454 -6.14 -6.36 -12.84
C GLY A 454 -5.65 -5.01 -12.31
N ILE A 455 -6.35 -4.40 -11.35
CA ILE A 455 -5.93 -3.18 -10.67
C ILE A 455 -5.35 -3.55 -9.30
N PHE A 456 -4.07 -3.29 -9.12
CA PHE A 456 -3.38 -3.50 -7.85
C PHE A 456 -3.01 -2.17 -7.21
N LEU A 457 -3.12 -2.05 -5.89
CA LEU A 457 -2.87 -0.81 -5.19
C LEU A 457 -1.50 -0.90 -4.54
N PHE A 458 -0.73 0.17 -4.64
CA PHE A 458 0.46 0.42 -3.86
C PHE A 458 0.24 1.70 -3.06
N LEU A 459 -0.15 1.55 -1.81
CA LEU A 459 -0.42 2.68 -0.94
C LEU A 459 0.77 2.90 -0.02
N THR A 460 0.95 4.13 0.45
CA THR A 460 1.80 4.36 1.60
C THR A 460 1.08 5.20 2.64
N THR A 461 1.48 5.05 3.90
CA THR A 461 1.01 5.91 4.99
C THR A 461 2.03 5.99 6.12
N GLN A 462 2.22 7.17 6.69
CA GLN A 462 2.90 7.28 7.98
C GLN A 462 2.01 6.91 9.17
N ASN A 463 0.68 6.96 9.00
CA ASN A 463 -0.29 6.73 10.05
C ASN A 463 -1.35 5.68 9.66
N PRO A 464 -1.13 4.39 9.96
CA PRO A 464 -2.07 3.32 9.57
C PRO A 464 -3.42 3.37 10.30
N GLN A 465 -3.49 3.92 11.53
CA GLN A 465 -4.77 4.07 12.26
C GLN A 465 -5.75 5.05 11.58
N ASP A 466 -5.22 5.98 10.78
CA ASP A 466 -6.03 6.97 10.05
C ASP A 466 -6.55 6.44 8.71
N VAL A 467 -6.12 5.25 8.29
CA VAL A 467 -6.65 4.60 7.08
C VAL A 467 -7.98 3.90 7.43
N PRO A 468 -9.03 4.03 6.61
CA PRO A 468 -10.29 3.33 6.83
C PRO A 468 -10.09 1.82 6.98
N LYS A 469 -10.75 1.22 7.98
CA LYS A 469 -10.63 -0.22 8.29
C LYS A 469 -11.01 -1.09 7.10
N GLU A 470 -11.98 -0.65 6.29
CA GLU A 470 -12.43 -1.32 5.08
C GLU A 470 -11.35 -1.33 4.00
N LEU A 471 -10.48 -0.31 3.94
CA LEU A 471 -9.35 -0.24 3.01
C LEU A 471 -8.18 -1.06 3.54
N LEU A 472 -7.78 -0.83 4.80
CA LEU A 472 -6.66 -1.54 5.44
C LEU A 472 -6.91 -3.06 5.48
N GLY A 473 -8.14 -3.48 5.77
CA GLY A 473 -8.54 -4.90 5.81
C GLY A 473 -8.50 -5.62 4.45
N GLN A 474 -8.41 -4.89 3.33
CA GLN A 474 -8.17 -5.50 2.03
C GLN A 474 -6.68 -5.68 1.71
N ILE A 475 -5.77 -5.00 2.42
CA ILE A 475 -4.34 -5.09 2.15
C ILE A 475 -3.79 -6.43 2.67
N GLY A 476 -3.24 -7.25 1.76
CA GLY A 476 -2.64 -8.53 2.10
C GLY A 476 -1.11 -8.55 2.13
N THR A 477 -0.46 -7.46 1.70
CA THR A 477 0.99 -7.27 1.80
C THR A 477 1.30 -5.96 2.51
N LEU A 478 2.13 -5.99 3.56
CA LEU A 478 2.61 -4.80 4.25
C LEU A 478 4.14 -4.73 4.17
N LEU A 479 4.66 -3.56 3.79
CA LEU A 479 6.07 -3.23 3.91
C LEU A 479 6.24 -2.25 5.08
N ILE A 480 6.70 -2.76 6.22
CA ILE A 480 6.65 -2.04 7.49
C ILE A 480 8.04 -1.57 7.87
N HIS A 481 8.24 -0.27 7.82
CA HIS A 481 9.37 0.40 8.43
C HIS A 481 9.11 0.67 9.91
N ARG A 482 10.07 1.32 10.58
CA ARG A 482 9.95 1.67 11.99
C ARG A 482 8.65 2.44 12.28
N LEU A 483 7.89 1.91 13.24
CA LEU A 483 6.74 2.54 13.90
C LEU A 483 6.98 2.56 15.39
N THR A 484 6.56 3.61 16.07
CA THR A 484 6.83 3.82 17.50
C THR A 484 5.56 3.99 18.33
N HIS A 485 4.46 4.48 17.75
CA HIS A 485 3.24 4.70 18.51
C HIS A 485 2.40 3.43 18.64
N GLN A 486 1.86 3.20 19.83
CA GLN A 486 1.10 1.98 20.15
C GLN A 486 -0.13 1.81 19.24
N ASN A 487 -0.91 2.87 19.02
CA ASN A 487 -2.10 2.78 18.19
C ASN A 487 -1.77 2.43 16.72
N GLU A 488 -0.64 2.93 16.19
CA GLU A 488 -0.17 2.59 14.85
C GLU A 488 0.23 1.12 14.75
N LEU A 489 0.95 0.63 15.75
CA LEU A 489 1.34 -0.78 15.85
C LEU A 489 0.09 -1.68 15.96
N GLU A 490 -0.85 -1.32 16.82
CA GLU A 490 -2.10 -2.07 17.01
C GLU A 490 -2.93 -2.16 15.73
N ALA A 491 -2.96 -1.09 14.92
CA ALA A 491 -3.69 -1.07 13.64
C ALA A 491 -3.20 -2.14 12.66
N ILE A 492 -1.91 -2.49 12.68
CA ILE A 492 -1.30 -3.47 11.76
C ILE A 492 -1.00 -4.83 12.43
N LYS A 493 -1.27 -4.98 13.72
CA LYS A 493 -0.88 -6.17 14.52
C LYS A 493 -1.38 -7.49 13.92
N ASN A 494 -2.59 -7.49 13.36
CA ASN A 494 -3.21 -8.70 12.80
C ASN A 494 -2.62 -9.12 11.44
N HIS A 495 -1.75 -8.30 10.84
CA HIS A 495 -1.11 -8.60 9.58
C HIS A 495 0.27 -9.26 9.75
N LEU A 496 0.75 -9.43 10.99
CA LEU A 496 2.14 -9.81 11.28
C LEU A 496 2.22 -11.00 12.23
N SER A 497 3.33 -11.71 12.17
CA SER A 497 3.70 -12.64 13.25
C SER A 497 4.01 -11.89 14.55
N ASN A 498 3.76 -12.53 15.70
CA ASN A 498 4.07 -11.96 17.02
C ASN A 498 5.56 -11.63 17.19
N GLN A 499 6.45 -12.38 16.53
CA GLN A 499 7.89 -12.14 16.56
C GLN A 499 8.25 -10.88 15.79
N SER A 500 7.80 -10.75 14.54
CA SER A 500 8.05 -9.58 13.71
C SER A 500 7.43 -8.32 14.32
N TYR A 501 6.23 -8.42 14.91
CA TYR A 501 5.60 -7.31 15.64
C TYR A 501 6.50 -6.68 16.71
N LYS A 502 7.21 -7.50 17.49
CA LYS A 502 8.12 -7.03 18.56
C LYS A 502 9.39 -6.36 18.03
N GLN A 503 9.70 -6.52 16.75
CA GLN A 503 10.93 -5.99 16.14
C GLN A 503 10.70 -4.66 15.42
N ILE A 504 9.46 -4.28 15.11
CA ILE A 504 9.13 -3.07 14.34
C ILE A 504 9.77 -1.80 14.96
N THR A 505 9.73 -1.67 16.29
CA THR A 505 10.27 -0.50 17.00
C THR A 505 11.80 -0.43 16.98
N LYS A 506 12.47 -1.52 16.60
CA LYS A 506 13.93 -1.66 16.58
C LYS A 506 14.53 -1.51 15.18
N LEU A 507 13.71 -1.38 14.13
CA LEU A 507 14.18 -1.23 12.76
C LEU A 507 15.00 0.05 12.60
N ASN A 508 16.16 -0.06 11.96
CA ASN A 508 16.94 1.11 11.55
C ASN A 508 16.32 1.80 10.33
N GLN A 509 16.82 2.98 10.01
CA GLN A 509 16.45 3.67 8.78
C GLN A 509 16.83 2.81 7.57
N GLY A 510 15.89 2.60 6.65
CA GLY A 510 16.10 1.76 5.46
C GLY A 510 15.89 0.26 5.71
N GLU A 511 15.69 -0.17 6.95
CA GLU A 511 15.23 -1.52 7.26
C GLU A 511 13.69 -1.58 7.23
N ALA A 512 13.16 -2.72 6.81
CA ALA A 512 11.73 -2.98 6.77
C ALA A 512 11.42 -4.45 7.05
N ILE A 513 10.18 -4.72 7.47
CA ILE A 513 9.61 -6.06 7.52
C ILE A 513 8.59 -6.15 6.38
N LEU A 514 8.77 -7.09 5.46
CA LEU A 514 7.77 -7.42 4.45
C LEU A 514 6.93 -8.59 4.94
N SER A 515 5.67 -8.32 5.24
CA SER A 515 4.67 -9.35 5.53
C SER A 515 3.73 -9.52 4.34
N SER A 516 3.44 -10.75 3.96
CA SER A 516 2.47 -11.03 2.91
C SER A 516 1.83 -12.39 3.13
N ILE A 517 0.54 -12.48 2.82
CA ILE A 517 -0.18 -13.75 2.76
C ILE A 517 0.34 -14.69 1.65
N ASN A 518 1.16 -14.19 0.72
CA ASN A 518 1.77 -14.95 -0.37
C ASN A 518 3.20 -15.42 -0.05
N LEU A 519 3.68 -15.17 1.18
CA LEU A 519 4.99 -15.59 1.66
C LEU A 519 4.85 -16.71 2.68
N VAL A 520 5.86 -17.59 2.73
CA VAL A 520 5.96 -18.61 3.79
C VAL A 520 6.14 -17.95 5.16
N ARG A 521 6.79 -16.77 5.20
CA ARG A 521 7.07 -16.01 6.42
C ARG A 521 7.33 -14.54 6.11
N ASP A 522 7.15 -13.69 7.13
CA ASP A 522 7.62 -12.30 7.16
C ASP A 522 9.14 -12.23 6.87
N LEU A 523 9.55 -11.30 6.00
CA LEU A 523 10.95 -11.09 5.62
C LEU A 523 11.51 -9.84 6.25
N HIS A 524 12.73 -9.94 6.80
CA HIS A 524 13.47 -8.81 7.33
C HIS A 524 14.40 -8.28 6.25
N LEU A 525 14.15 -7.05 5.81
CA LEU A 525 14.73 -6.48 4.61
C LEU A 525 15.58 -5.25 4.95
N GLU A 526 16.71 -5.12 4.27
CA GLU A 526 17.45 -3.87 4.08
C GLU A 526 17.20 -3.38 2.66
N MET A 527 16.63 -2.19 2.51
CA MET A 527 16.10 -1.71 1.24
C MET A 527 17.20 -1.15 0.35
N ILE A 528 17.26 -1.59 -0.91
CA ILE A 528 18.20 -1.06 -1.90
C ILE A 528 17.60 0.23 -2.46
N LYS A 529 18.27 1.36 -2.24
CA LYS A 529 17.84 2.68 -2.71
C LYS A 529 17.90 2.75 -4.25
N SER A 530 16.88 3.36 -4.87
CA SER A 530 16.90 3.69 -6.31
C SER A 530 17.81 4.88 -6.59
N ASN A 531 18.37 4.93 -7.80
CA ASN A 531 19.13 6.07 -8.31
C ASN A 531 18.23 7.23 -8.77
N ARG A 532 16.90 7.05 -8.75
CA ARG A 532 15.95 8.13 -9.08
C ARG A 532 16.02 9.25 -8.05
N THR A 533 15.89 10.48 -8.54
CA THR A 533 15.75 11.68 -7.71
C THR A 533 14.44 11.65 -6.94
N HIS A 534 14.41 12.20 -5.73
CA HIS A 534 13.19 12.31 -4.92
C HIS A 534 13.29 13.60 -4.10
N ALA A 535 12.24 14.42 -4.12
CA ALA A 535 12.24 15.73 -3.46
C ALA A 535 11.80 15.60 -1.98
N ASN A 536 12.59 14.89 -1.18
CA ASN A 536 12.32 14.66 0.25
C ASN A 536 13.42 15.16 1.18
N SER A 537 14.26 16.08 0.74
CA SER A 537 15.31 16.65 1.59
C SER A 537 14.67 17.45 2.72
N THR A 538 14.81 16.96 3.96
CA THR A 538 14.51 17.76 5.14
C THR A 538 15.43 18.97 5.17
N THR A 539 14.88 20.17 5.35
CA THR A 539 15.69 21.38 5.57
C THR A 539 16.58 21.16 6.79
N LEU A 540 17.89 21.29 6.59
CA LEU A 540 18.86 21.24 7.69
C LEU A 540 18.65 22.48 8.58
N LEU A 541 18.64 22.27 9.90
CA LEU A 541 18.50 23.34 10.90
C LEU A 541 19.76 24.20 11.01
#